data_AF-A0A9P3LG74-F1
#
_entry.id   AF-A0A9P3LG74-F1
#
_cell.length_a   1.000
_cell.length_b   1.000
_cell.length_c   1.000
_cell.angle_alpha   90.00
_cell.angle_beta   90.00
_cell.angle_gamma   90.00
#
_symmetry.space_group_name_H-M   'P 1'
#
loop_
_entity.id
_entity.type
_entity.pdbx_description
1 polymer ?
#
loop_
_entity_poly.entity_id
_entity_poly.type
_entity_poly.pdbx_seq_one_letter_code
_entity_poly.pdbx_strand_id
1 'polypeptide(L)'
;MVIDNNPPPAYDETEREQSLQGSFVQLTRQHDEIRVLFMKVANELDASPKVGPEHDLAKKWSELSKKHKKLYRDSQQNASACASFLKHYADVLVPLSAGQATAEEQKALITNFMEGIPGHQQSARDISTEFGELAEEVERFPALIERERVLQAAEGSWLGKMKSGVQWLCSTIWNALQTLLKSIISAFRTVLSCVKHMRFSCGPFVMHIEPSTIKATTTRSAASSKSTKALKEDIQAATHEIAEKLTGFEDAWHLTSLACADLLRYIERADLLSAMPGSFHAYIAAAEIQSVYYPMVQCMDGYARGKSCA
;
A
#
# COMPACT_ATOMS: atom_id res chain seq x y z
N MET A 1 26.48 -32.01 -14.08
CA MET A 1 25.97 -30.68 -13.73
C MET A 1 26.55 -29.69 -14.73
N VAL A 2 25.73 -29.16 -15.63
CA VAL A 2 26.16 -28.12 -16.57
C VAL A 2 26.09 -26.80 -15.80
N ILE A 3 27.23 -26.16 -15.58
CA ILE A 3 27.29 -24.81 -15.02
C ILE A 3 26.92 -23.88 -16.17
N ASP A 4 25.72 -23.32 -16.11
CA ASP A 4 25.28 -22.30 -17.04
C ASP A 4 26.10 -21.02 -16.77
N ASN A 5 27.05 -20.73 -17.66
CA ASN A 5 27.94 -19.56 -17.59
C ASN A 5 27.32 -18.32 -18.24
N ASN A 6 26.02 -18.32 -18.52
CA ASN A 6 25.37 -17.12 -19.03
C ASN A 6 25.42 -16.02 -17.96
N PRO A 7 25.90 -14.81 -18.31
CA PRO A 7 25.80 -13.67 -17.41
C PRO A 7 24.31 -13.48 -17.05
N PRO A 8 23.99 -13.17 -15.79
CA PRO A 8 22.61 -12.88 -15.42
C PRO A 8 22.07 -11.79 -16.37
N PRO A 9 20.82 -11.92 -16.86
CA PRO A 9 20.22 -10.90 -17.71
C PRO A 9 20.35 -9.54 -17.02
N ALA A 10 20.68 -8.50 -17.81
CA ALA A 10 20.76 -7.14 -17.31
C ALA A 10 19.43 -6.79 -16.62
N TYR A 11 19.52 -6.27 -15.41
CA TYR A 11 18.36 -5.92 -14.61
C TYR A 11 17.54 -4.84 -15.34
N ASP A 12 16.22 -5.02 -15.41
CA ASP A 12 15.34 -4.05 -16.04
C ASP A 12 14.80 -3.08 -14.98
N GLU A 13 15.57 -2.02 -14.69
CA GLU A 13 15.14 -0.92 -13.81
C GLU A 13 13.79 -0.35 -14.26
N THR A 14 13.53 -0.39 -15.57
CA THR A 14 12.28 -0.02 -16.23
C THR A 14 11.05 -0.76 -15.67
N GLU A 15 11.16 -2.03 -15.27
CA GLU A 15 10.02 -2.78 -14.69
C GLU A 15 9.60 -2.19 -13.34
N ARG A 16 10.57 -1.80 -12.50
CA ARG A 16 10.29 -1.21 -11.18
C ARG A 16 9.66 0.17 -11.33
N GLU A 17 10.14 0.95 -12.28
CA GLU A 17 9.62 2.29 -12.59
C GLU A 17 8.17 2.23 -13.06
N GLN A 18 7.88 1.33 -14.01
CA GLN A 18 6.52 1.06 -14.48
C GLN A 18 5.62 0.58 -13.33
N SER A 19 6.16 -0.20 -12.39
CA SER A 19 5.41 -0.68 -11.21
C SER A 19 4.98 0.46 -10.27
N LEU A 20 5.85 1.46 -10.04
CA LEU A 20 5.56 2.57 -9.14
C LEU A 20 4.55 3.54 -9.77
N GLN A 21 4.74 3.90 -11.04
CA GLN A 21 3.77 4.71 -11.79
C GLN A 21 2.42 4.02 -11.87
N GLY A 22 2.40 2.75 -12.25
CA GLY A 22 1.19 1.94 -12.33
C GLY A 22 0.45 1.86 -10.99
N SER A 23 1.18 1.87 -9.88
CA SER A 23 0.58 1.87 -8.54
C SER A 23 -0.21 3.17 -8.27
N PHE A 24 0.41 4.34 -8.46
CA PHE A 24 -0.25 5.64 -8.19
C PHE A 24 -1.44 5.93 -9.12
N VAL A 25 -1.40 5.44 -10.36
CA VAL A 25 -2.54 5.53 -11.30
C VAL A 25 -3.79 4.86 -10.74
N GLN A 26 -3.62 3.75 -10.02
CA GLN A 26 -4.73 2.95 -9.48
C GLN A 26 -5.28 3.48 -8.15
N LEU A 27 -4.47 4.17 -7.33
CA LEU A 27 -4.87 4.56 -5.97
C LEU A 27 -6.14 5.42 -5.93
N THR A 28 -6.29 6.39 -6.86
CA THR A 28 -7.50 7.23 -6.92
C THR A 28 -8.75 6.39 -7.21
N ARG A 29 -8.66 5.44 -8.15
CA ARG A 29 -9.77 4.53 -8.46
C ARG A 29 -10.08 3.62 -7.27
N GLN A 30 -9.05 3.04 -6.67
CA GLN A 30 -9.20 2.18 -5.50
C GLN A 30 -9.84 2.93 -4.32
N HIS A 31 -9.51 4.21 -4.11
CA HIS A 31 -10.15 5.04 -3.10
C HIS A 31 -11.66 5.14 -3.28
N ASP A 32 -12.13 5.41 -4.51
CA ASP A 32 -13.55 5.51 -4.82
C ASP A 32 -14.27 4.17 -4.62
N GLU A 33 -13.66 3.08 -5.07
CA GLU A 33 -14.16 1.72 -4.85
C GLU A 33 -14.27 1.39 -3.36
N ILE A 34 -13.22 1.66 -2.57
CA ILE A 34 -13.21 1.47 -1.11
C ILE A 34 -14.35 2.29 -0.46
N ARG A 35 -14.58 3.53 -0.89
CA ARG A 35 -15.69 4.35 -0.35
C ARG A 35 -17.06 3.73 -0.60
N VAL A 36 -17.28 3.22 -1.81
CA VAL A 36 -18.54 2.52 -2.17
C VAL A 36 -18.72 1.28 -1.30
N LEU A 37 -17.65 0.50 -1.09
CA LEU A 37 -17.69 -0.70 -0.25
C LEU A 37 -17.95 -0.36 1.23
N PHE A 38 -17.35 0.70 1.76
CA PHE A 38 -17.65 1.20 3.10
C PHE A 38 -19.12 1.57 3.26
N MET A 39 -19.69 2.28 2.28
CA MET A 39 -21.11 2.64 2.27
C MET A 39 -22.01 1.40 2.17
N LYS A 40 -21.64 0.42 1.34
CA LYS A 40 -22.37 -0.84 1.21
C LYS A 40 -22.47 -1.55 2.56
N VAL A 41 -21.35 -1.76 3.25
CA VAL A 41 -21.36 -2.41 4.57
C VAL A 41 -22.13 -1.59 5.60
N ALA A 42 -22.02 -0.26 5.60
CA ALA A 42 -22.79 0.59 6.49
C ALA A 42 -24.31 0.42 6.29
N ASN A 43 -24.78 0.45 5.04
CA ASN A 43 -26.20 0.25 4.72
C ASN A 43 -26.69 -1.14 5.14
N GLU A 44 -25.86 -2.17 4.97
CA GLU A 44 -26.17 -3.55 5.39
C GLU A 44 -26.23 -3.69 6.92
N LEU A 45 -25.39 -2.95 7.66
CA LEU A 45 -25.45 -2.88 9.14
C LEU A 45 -26.71 -2.13 9.61
N ASP A 46 -27.05 -1.01 8.98
CA ASP A 46 -28.23 -0.20 9.32
C ASP A 46 -29.54 -0.94 9.03
N ALA A 47 -29.59 -1.70 7.93
CA ALA A 47 -30.74 -2.53 7.57
C ALA A 47 -30.93 -3.76 8.48
N SER A 48 -29.90 -4.13 9.25
CA SER A 48 -29.97 -5.26 10.17
C SER A 48 -30.80 -4.89 11.42
N PRO A 49 -31.93 -5.59 11.68
CA PRO A 49 -32.83 -5.23 12.79
C PRO A 49 -32.21 -5.27 14.19
N LYS A 50 -31.06 -5.96 14.34
CA LYS A 50 -30.38 -6.15 15.63
C LYS A 50 -29.16 -5.25 15.82
N VAL A 51 -28.63 -4.66 14.75
CA VAL A 51 -27.47 -3.77 14.84
C VAL A 51 -28.01 -2.35 14.87
N GLY A 52 -28.59 -1.84 13.78
CA GLY A 52 -29.07 -0.45 13.76
C GLY A 52 -27.94 0.59 13.98
N PRO A 53 -28.26 1.89 13.88
CA PRO A 53 -27.25 2.94 13.78
C PRO A 53 -26.49 3.23 15.09
N GLU A 54 -27.11 2.98 16.24
CA GLU A 54 -26.53 3.28 17.55
C GLU A 54 -25.65 2.17 18.12
N HIS A 55 -25.59 1.03 17.45
CA HIS A 55 -24.88 -0.15 17.94
C HIS A 55 -23.37 -0.03 17.73
N ASP A 56 -22.60 -0.64 18.65
CA ASP A 56 -21.14 -0.52 18.70
C ASP A 56 -20.45 -0.97 17.40
N LEU A 57 -20.93 -2.04 16.76
CA LEU A 57 -20.48 -2.45 15.41
C LEU A 57 -20.63 -1.35 14.35
N ALA A 58 -21.77 -0.64 14.31
CA ALA A 58 -21.97 0.46 13.35
C ALA A 58 -21.04 1.63 13.65
N LYS A 59 -20.86 1.97 14.94
CA LYS A 59 -19.90 2.98 15.41
C LYS A 59 -18.46 2.61 15.02
N LYS A 60 -18.02 1.39 15.31
CA LYS A 60 -16.69 0.88 14.93
C LYS A 60 -16.48 0.90 13.43
N TRP A 61 -17.48 0.50 12.63
CA TRP A 61 -17.39 0.58 11.17
C TRP A 61 -17.25 2.03 10.68
N SER A 62 -18.00 2.97 11.28
CA SER A 62 -17.88 4.39 11.00
C SER A 62 -16.48 4.92 11.33
N GLU A 63 -15.88 4.49 12.43
CA GLU A 63 -14.50 4.84 12.80
C GLU A 63 -13.49 4.36 11.75
N LEU A 64 -13.61 3.12 11.26
CA LEU A 64 -12.74 2.61 10.19
C LEU A 64 -12.88 3.44 8.91
N SER A 65 -14.11 3.80 8.52
CA SER A 65 -14.36 4.66 7.36
C SER A 65 -13.76 6.07 7.55
N LYS A 66 -13.84 6.63 8.76
CA LYS A 66 -13.21 7.92 9.10
C LYS A 66 -11.68 7.83 9.07
N LYS A 67 -11.10 6.76 9.62
CA LYS A 67 -9.66 6.47 9.59
C LYS A 67 -9.16 6.40 8.14
N HIS A 68 -9.84 5.64 7.26
CA HIS A 68 -9.54 5.61 5.83
C HIS A 68 -9.56 7.01 5.18
N LYS A 69 -10.60 7.82 5.42
CA LYS A 69 -10.71 9.17 4.83
C LYS A 69 -9.59 10.09 5.27
N LYS A 70 -9.20 10.04 6.56
CA LYS A 70 -8.08 10.80 7.10
C LYS A 70 -6.77 10.33 6.45
N LEU A 71 -6.49 9.03 6.51
CA LEU A 71 -5.26 8.45 5.97
C LEU A 71 -5.11 8.70 4.46
N TYR A 72 -6.20 8.64 3.70
CA TYR A 72 -6.18 9.00 2.29
C TYR A 72 -5.76 10.47 2.07
N ARG A 73 -6.32 11.42 2.83
CA ARG A 73 -5.92 12.84 2.74
C ARG A 73 -4.46 13.05 3.14
N ASP A 74 -4.03 12.41 4.22
CA ASP A 74 -2.66 12.49 4.70
C ASP A 74 -1.69 11.96 3.62
N SER A 75 -2.06 10.86 2.96
CA SER A 75 -1.30 10.31 1.84
C SER A 75 -1.26 11.23 0.61
N GLN A 76 -2.35 11.94 0.28
CA GLN A 76 -2.37 12.92 -0.81
C GLN A 76 -1.47 14.12 -0.51
N GLN A 77 -1.46 14.60 0.73
CA GLN A 77 -0.57 15.67 1.17
C GLN A 77 0.89 15.23 1.06
N ASN A 78 1.21 14.01 1.50
CA ASN A 78 2.57 13.48 1.37
C ASN A 78 2.98 13.32 -0.11
N ALA A 79 2.07 12.88 -0.99
CA ALA A 79 2.35 12.80 -2.42
C ALA A 79 2.66 14.18 -3.01
N SER A 80 1.90 15.21 -2.63
CA SER A 80 2.16 16.59 -3.06
C SER A 80 3.53 17.09 -2.58
N ALA A 81 3.91 16.75 -1.34
CA ALA A 81 5.20 17.12 -0.77
C ALA A 81 6.35 16.41 -1.49
N CYS A 82 6.25 15.08 -1.70
CA CYS A 82 7.22 14.30 -2.46
C CYS A 82 7.36 14.80 -3.90
N ALA A 83 6.25 15.09 -4.58
CA ALA A 83 6.26 15.62 -5.94
C ALA A 83 6.97 16.98 -6.01
N SER A 84 6.68 17.87 -5.05
CA SER A 84 7.32 19.19 -4.97
C SER A 84 8.82 19.08 -4.70
N PHE A 85 9.23 18.18 -3.81
CA PHE A 85 10.63 17.90 -3.50
C PHE A 85 11.39 17.35 -4.71
N LEU A 86 10.84 16.33 -5.37
CA LEU A 86 11.44 15.71 -6.55
C LEU A 86 11.46 16.67 -7.75
N LYS A 87 10.45 17.53 -7.89
CA LYS A 87 10.46 18.58 -8.90
C LYS A 87 11.57 19.60 -8.63
N HIS A 88 11.73 20.03 -7.38
CA HIS A 88 12.84 20.91 -7.00
C HIS A 88 14.20 20.25 -7.30
N TYR A 89 14.33 18.95 -7.04
CA TYR A 89 15.51 18.16 -7.40
C TYR A 89 15.78 18.18 -8.90
N ALA A 90 14.77 17.92 -9.73
CA ALA A 90 14.91 17.93 -11.19
C ALA A 90 15.20 19.33 -11.75
N ASP A 91 14.53 20.37 -11.24
CA ASP A 91 14.62 21.74 -11.76
C ASP A 91 15.89 22.47 -11.30
N VAL A 92 16.47 22.09 -10.15
CA VAL A 92 17.63 22.78 -9.55
C VAL A 92 18.90 21.95 -9.61
N LEU A 93 18.87 20.69 -9.17
CA LEU A 93 20.11 19.91 -9.07
C LEU A 93 20.65 19.47 -10.43
N VAL A 94 19.77 19.11 -11.37
CA VAL A 94 20.19 18.64 -12.70
C VAL A 94 20.83 19.76 -13.55
N PRO A 95 20.26 20.98 -13.65
CA PRO A 95 20.91 22.05 -14.41
C PRO A 95 22.21 22.55 -13.75
N LEU A 96 22.27 22.56 -12.42
CA LEU A 96 23.46 23.01 -11.70
C LEU A 96 24.57 21.97 -11.70
N SER A 97 24.24 20.68 -11.77
CA SER A 97 25.23 19.66 -12.07
C SER A 97 25.82 19.90 -13.46
N ALA A 98 25.02 20.26 -14.47
CA ALA A 98 25.41 20.48 -15.87
C ALA A 98 26.36 21.66 -16.19
N GLY A 99 26.88 22.41 -15.21
CA GLY A 99 28.04 23.30 -15.42
C GLY A 99 27.84 24.79 -15.13
N GLN A 100 26.87 25.18 -14.29
CA GLN A 100 26.67 26.59 -13.89
C GLN A 100 26.92 26.87 -12.40
N ALA A 101 27.07 25.86 -11.55
CA ALA A 101 27.32 26.03 -10.12
C ALA A 101 28.81 25.86 -9.76
N THR A 102 29.26 26.63 -8.78
CA THR A 102 30.53 26.39 -8.08
C THR A 102 30.48 25.08 -7.30
N ALA A 103 31.64 24.50 -6.97
CA ALA A 103 31.72 23.27 -6.18
C ALA A 103 31.07 23.43 -4.78
N GLU A 104 31.15 24.62 -4.21
CA GLU A 104 30.53 24.95 -2.91
C GLU A 104 29.01 24.97 -3.01
N GLU A 105 28.44 25.57 -4.06
CA GLU A 105 27.00 25.56 -4.32
C GLU A 105 26.49 24.14 -4.60
N GLN A 106 27.21 23.35 -5.40
CA GLN A 106 26.87 21.95 -5.65
C GLN A 106 26.83 21.14 -4.34
N LYS A 107 27.87 21.28 -3.50
CA LYS A 107 27.94 20.61 -2.21
C LYS A 107 26.80 21.01 -1.26
N ALA A 108 26.49 22.30 -1.19
CA ALA A 108 25.38 22.79 -0.37
C ALA A 108 24.04 22.20 -0.81
N LEU A 109 23.79 22.13 -2.13
CA LEU A 109 22.56 21.56 -2.67
C LEU A 109 22.45 20.05 -2.42
N ILE A 110 23.52 19.29 -2.70
CA ILE A 110 23.59 17.85 -2.39
C ILE A 110 23.27 17.61 -0.92
N THR A 111 23.91 18.38 -0.02
CA THR A 111 23.69 18.29 1.43
C THR A 111 22.22 18.52 1.77
N ASN A 112 21.61 19.59 1.26
CA ASN A 112 20.20 19.89 1.49
C ASN A 112 19.26 18.76 1.01
N PHE A 113 19.54 18.15 -0.15
CA PHE A 113 18.75 17.02 -0.66
C PHE A 113 18.94 15.75 0.19
N MET A 114 20.18 15.45 0.60
CA MET A 114 20.47 14.33 1.49
C MET A 114 19.75 14.46 2.84
N GLU A 115 19.63 15.67 3.37
CA GLU A 115 18.91 15.94 4.61
C GLU A 115 17.38 15.82 4.45
N GLY A 116 16.84 16.14 3.26
CA GLY A 116 15.40 16.10 3.00
C GLY A 116 14.83 14.70 2.74
N ILE A 117 15.57 13.82 2.04
CA ILE A 117 15.09 12.49 1.63
C ILE A 117 14.65 11.61 2.81
N PRO A 118 15.38 11.52 3.93
CA PRO A 118 14.97 10.70 5.07
C PRO A 118 13.58 11.07 5.61
N GLY A 119 13.20 12.35 5.58
CA GLY A 119 11.87 12.80 5.99
C GLY A 119 10.77 12.21 5.11
N HIS A 120 10.91 12.33 3.78
CA HIS A 120 9.95 11.76 2.83
C HIS A 120 9.91 10.23 2.88
N GLN A 121 11.06 9.59 3.06
CA GLN A 121 11.15 8.15 3.24
C GLN A 121 10.35 7.69 4.47
N GLN A 122 10.55 8.35 5.61
CA GLN A 122 9.87 8.00 6.85
C GLN A 122 8.35 8.21 6.72
N SER A 123 7.91 9.34 6.16
CA SER A 123 6.48 9.58 5.92
C SER A 123 5.85 8.53 5.00
N ALA A 124 6.56 8.08 3.96
CA ALA A 124 6.09 6.99 3.10
C ALA A 124 5.96 5.66 3.86
N ARG A 125 6.91 5.35 4.77
CA ARG A 125 6.81 4.17 5.64
C ARG A 125 5.63 4.25 6.59
N ASP A 126 5.45 5.39 7.25
CA ASP A 126 4.36 5.58 8.22
C ASP A 126 3.00 5.41 7.53
N ILE A 127 2.81 6.03 6.36
CA ILE A 127 1.58 5.87 5.57
C ILE A 127 1.38 4.41 5.14
N SER A 128 2.43 3.74 4.67
CA SER A 128 2.38 2.32 4.29
C SER A 128 1.92 1.44 5.48
N THR A 129 2.54 1.63 6.65
CA THR A 129 2.18 0.92 7.88
C THR A 129 0.73 1.22 8.31
N GLU A 130 0.31 2.49 8.31
CA GLU A 130 -1.07 2.85 8.70
C GLU A 130 -2.14 2.24 7.76
N PHE A 131 -1.85 2.11 6.45
CA PHE A 131 -2.75 1.45 5.51
C PHE A 131 -2.80 -0.07 5.76
N GLY A 132 -1.66 -0.70 6.03
CA GLY A 132 -1.59 -2.11 6.41
C GLY A 132 -2.38 -2.41 7.69
N GLU A 133 -2.21 -1.59 8.74
CA GLU A 133 -2.98 -1.71 9.98
C GLU A 133 -4.49 -1.55 9.75
N LEU A 134 -4.89 -0.56 8.94
CA LEU A 134 -6.29 -0.36 8.59
C LEU A 134 -6.86 -1.56 7.81
N ALA A 135 -6.10 -2.15 6.90
CA ALA A 135 -6.50 -3.35 6.16
C ALA A 135 -6.76 -4.52 7.12
N GLU A 136 -5.88 -4.73 8.10
CA GLU A 136 -6.08 -5.74 9.13
C GLU A 136 -7.31 -5.48 10.01
N GLU A 137 -7.53 -4.23 10.43
CA GLU A 137 -8.71 -3.87 11.20
C GLU A 137 -10.02 -4.14 10.44
N VAL A 138 -10.05 -3.82 9.14
CA VAL A 138 -11.20 -4.08 8.26
C VAL A 138 -11.42 -5.58 8.08
N GLU A 139 -10.37 -6.36 7.86
CA GLU A 139 -10.45 -7.82 7.67
C GLU A 139 -10.94 -8.55 8.93
N ARG A 140 -10.64 -8.03 10.12
CA ARG A 140 -11.13 -8.58 11.40
C ARG A 140 -12.61 -8.26 11.67
N PHE A 141 -13.18 -7.28 10.98
CA PHE A 141 -14.54 -6.80 11.26
C PHE A 141 -15.64 -7.88 11.17
N PRO A 142 -15.67 -8.78 10.17
CA PRO A 142 -16.65 -9.86 10.11
C PRO A 142 -16.65 -10.79 11.33
N ALA A 143 -15.49 -11.00 11.96
CA ALA A 143 -15.39 -11.79 13.18
C ALA A 143 -16.08 -11.10 14.37
N LEU A 144 -16.08 -9.76 14.42
CA LEU A 144 -16.82 -9.00 15.43
C LEU A 144 -18.34 -9.15 15.24
N ILE A 145 -18.82 -9.15 13.99
CA ILE A 145 -20.24 -9.40 13.69
C ILE A 145 -20.64 -10.81 14.14
N GLU A 146 -19.81 -11.81 13.83
CA GLU A 146 -20.10 -13.19 14.22
C GLU A 146 -20.13 -13.35 15.75
N ARG A 147 -19.17 -12.74 16.46
CA ARG A 147 -19.14 -12.73 17.92
C ARG A 147 -20.41 -12.13 18.50
N GLU A 148 -20.87 -11.00 17.98
CA GLU A 148 -22.08 -10.34 18.45
C GLU A 148 -23.32 -11.22 18.22
N ARG A 149 -23.46 -11.81 17.02
CA ARG A 149 -24.56 -12.73 16.71
C ARG A 149 -24.59 -13.94 17.64
N VAL A 150 -23.42 -14.48 17.95
CA VAL A 150 -23.24 -15.58 18.90
C VAL A 150 -23.71 -15.17 20.29
N LEU A 151 -23.31 -14.00 20.79
CA LEU A 151 -23.72 -13.50 22.09
C LEU A 151 -25.25 -13.34 22.16
N GLN A 152 -25.85 -12.76 21.13
CA GLN A 152 -27.31 -12.62 21.02
C GLN A 152 -28.06 -13.96 20.94
N ALA A 153 -27.48 -14.99 20.30
CA ALA A 153 -28.11 -16.32 20.24
C ALA A 153 -27.96 -17.09 21.56
N ALA A 154 -26.90 -16.80 22.32
CA ALA A 154 -26.57 -17.46 23.58
C ALA A 154 -27.44 -17.02 24.76
N GLU A 155 -28.19 -15.93 24.64
CA GLU A 155 -29.12 -15.45 25.67
C GLU A 155 -30.25 -16.45 26.00
N GLY A 156 -30.45 -17.51 25.20
CA GLY A 156 -31.50 -18.52 25.42
C GLY A 156 -31.05 -19.97 25.69
N SER A 157 -29.76 -20.34 25.59
CA SER A 157 -29.37 -21.76 25.75
C SER A 157 -27.90 -21.97 26.20
N TRP A 158 -27.70 -22.75 27.26
CA TRP A 158 -26.37 -23.12 27.80
C TRP A 158 -25.53 -23.96 26.83
N LEU A 159 -26.15 -24.87 26.06
CA LEU A 159 -25.47 -25.63 25.00
C LEU A 159 -25.00 -24.71 23.85
N GLY A 160 -25.76 -23.66 23.58
CA GLY A 160 -25.38 -22.60 22.64
C GLY A 160 -24.08 -21.92 23.08
N LYS A 161 -23.98 -21.54 24.37
CA LYS A 161 -22.79 -20.92 24.96
C LYS A 161 -21.53 -21.77 24.80
N MET A 162 -21.65 -23.10 24.95
CA MET A 162 -20.49 -24.00 24.86
C MET A 162 -20.02 -24.17 23.40
N LYS A 163 -20.93 -24.37 22.45
CA LYS A 163 -20.60 -24.47 21.02
C LYS A 163 -20.00 -23.19 20.47
N SER A 164 -20.54 -22.04 20.89
CA SER A 164 -19.97 -20.75 20.53
C SER A 164 -18.56 -20.53 21.07
N GLY A 165 -18.25 -21.04 22.26
CA GLY A 165 -16.91 -20.93 22.84
C GLY A 165 -15.86 -21.65 21.99
N VAL A 166 -16.18 -22.88 21.52
CA VAL A 166 -15.28 -23.66 20.67
C VAL A 166 -15.09 -23.01 19.30
N GLN A 167 -16.17 -22.57 18.66
CA GLN A 167 -16.08 -21.90 17.36
C GLN A 167 -15.26 -20.59 17.45
N TRP A 168 -15.46 -19.82 18.53
CA TRP A 168 -14.69 -18.62 18.81
C TRP A 168 -13.19 -18.93 19.02
N LEU A 169 -12.85 -20.00 19.76
CA LEU A 169 -11.47 -20.45 19.92
C LEU A 169 -10.84 -20.83 18.58
N CYS A 170 -11.54 -21.61 17.73
CA CYS A 170 -11.03 -21.98 16.40
C CYS A 170 -10.80 -20.75 15.51
N SER A 171 -11.75 -19.81 15.45
CA SER A 171 -11.58 -18.57 14.70
C SER A 171 -10.44 -17.71 15.25
N THR A 172 -10.26 -17.67 16.57
CA THR A 172 -9.16 -16.95 17.21
C THR A 172 -7.81 -17.55 16.85
N ILE A 173 -7.68 -18.88 16.91
CA ILE A 173 -6.46 -19.61 16.50
C ILE A 173 -6.17 -19.37 15.02
N TRP A 174 -7.18 -19.45 14.16
CA TRP A 174 -7.02 -19.19 12.73
C TRP A 174 -6.55 -17.75 12.44
N ASN A 175 -7.17 -16.76 13.09
CA ASN A 175 -6.77 -15.36 12.96
C ASN A 175 -5.34 -15.13 13.48
N ALA A 176 -4.94 -15.82 14.56
CA ALA A 176 -3.57 -15.76 15.07
C ALA A 176 -2.58 -16.35 14.06
N LEU A 177 -2.91 -17.48 13.43
CA LEU A 177 -2.09 -18.09 12.38
C LEU A 177 -1.97 -17.19 11.15
N GLN A 178 -3.08 -16.57 10.71
CA GLN A 178 -3.05 -15.61 9.60
C GLN A 178 -2.20 -14.38 9.93
N THR A 179 -2.33 -13.84 11.14
CA THR A 179 -1.51 -12.72 11.61
C THR A 179 -0.03 -13.11 11.60
N LEU A 180 0.30 -14.31 12.11
CA LEU A 180 1.66 -14.82 12.11
C LEU A 180 2.21 -15.01 10.68
N LEU A 181 1.40 -15.53 9.76
CA LEU A 181 1.78 -15.68 8.35
C LEU A 181 2.03 -14.31 7.71
N LYS A 182 1.18 -13.30 7.98
CA LYS A 182 1.37 -11.93 7.51
C LYS A 182 2.63 -11.30 8.09
N SER A 183 2.89 -11.47 9.38
CA SER A 183 4.14 -11.02 10.01
C SER A 183 5.36 -11.69 9.39
N ILE A 184 5.28 -12.98 9.07
CA ILE A 184 6.34 -13.70 8.35
C ILE A 184 6.52 -13.12 6.95
N ILE A 185 5.45 -12.91 6.18
CA ILE A 185 5.50 -12.31 4.83
C ILE A 185 6.08 -10.89 4.91
N SER A 186 5.66 -10.08 5.88
CA SER A 186 6.19 -8.73 6.10
C SER A 186 7.67 -8.75 6.50
N ALA A 187 8.09 -9.69 7.35
CA ALA A 187 9.49 -9.90 7.67
C ALA A 187 10.29 -10.34 6.42
N PHE A 188 9.74 -11.24 5.60
CA PHE A 188 10.34 -11.61 4.33
C PHE A 188 10.40 -10.42 3.37
N ARG A 189 9.35 -9.62 3.22
CA ARG A 189 9.36 -8.39 2.41
C ARG A 189 10.43 -7.41 2.90
N THR A 190 10.55 -7.23 4.21
CA THR A 190 11.59 -6.38 4.81
C THR A 190 12.99 -6.92 4.52
N VAL A 191 13.23 -8.21 4.74
CA VAL A 191 14.52 -8.85 4.44
C VAL A 191 14.83 -8.80 2.94
N LEU A 192 13.84 -9.07 2.08
CA LEU A 192 13.96 -9.00 0.63
C LEU A 192 14.16 -7.56 0.15
N SER A 193 13.60 -6.56 0.84
CA SER A 193 13.83 -5.15 0.52
C SER A 193 15.26 -4.69 0.86
N CYS A 194 15.88 -5.29 1.88
CA CYS A 194 17.30 -5.08 2.20
C CYS A 194 18.23 -5.84 1.26
N VAL A 195 17.76 -6.97 0.73
CA VAL A 195 18.54 -7.86 -0.11
C VAL A 195 18.21 -7.56 -1.57
N LYS A 196 18.99 -6.67 -2.21
CA LYS A 196 18.89 -6.42 -3.67
C LYS A 196 18.97 -7.71 -4.51
N HIS A 197 19.49 -8.82 -3.95
CA HIS A 197 19.50 -10.14 -4.58
C HIS A 197 19.39 -11.31 -3.59
N MET A 198 18.23 -11.95 -3.50
CA MET A 198 18.11 -13.35 -3.05
C MET A 198 17.46 -14.14 -4.18
N ARG A 199 18.26 -14.95 -4.88
CA ARG A 199 17.74 -15.95 -5.81
C ARG A 199 17.31 -17.17 -5.02
N PHE A 200 16.00 -17.39 -4.91
CA PHE A 200 15.47 -18.70 -4.54
C PHE A 200 15.37 -19.55 -5.82
N SER A 201 16.40 -20.35 -6.10
CA SER A 201 16.29 -21.43 -7.07
C SER A 201 15.73 -22.66 -6.36
N CYS A 202 14.41 -22.85 -6.41
CA CYS A 202 13.77 -24.09 -5.97
C CYS A 202 12.95 -24.70 -7.12
N GLY A 203 13.62 -25.40 -8.03
CA GLY A 203 12.98 -26.26 -9.03
C GLY A 203 12.04 -25.57 -10.03
N PRO A 204 11.26 -26.35 -10.81
CA PRO A 204 10.56 -25.88 -12.02
C PRO A 204 9.21 -25.19 -11.75
N PHE A 205 9.00 -24.59 -10.57
CA PHE A 205 7.71 -24.00 -10.21
C PHE A 205 7.71 -22.49 -10.44
N VAL A 206 7.20 -22.08 -11.60
CA VAL A 206 6.82 -20.70 -11.88
C VAL A 206 5.38 -20.51 -11.38
N MET A 207 5.19 -19.71 -10.34
CA MET A 207 3.87 -19.35 -9.84
C MET A 207 3.45 -18.01 -10.46
N HIS A 208 2.73 -18.06 -11.58
CA HIS A 208 2.00 -16.91 -12.10
C HIS A 208 0.70 -16.75 -11.31
N ILE A 209 0.58 -15.66 -10.55
CA ILE A 209 -0.69 -15.25 -9.96
C ILE A 209 -1.28 -14.21 -10.91
N GLU A 210 -2.21 -14.68 -11.75
CA GLU A 210 -3.04 -13.83 -12.59
C GLU A 210 -4.30 -13.49 -11.79
N PRO A 211 -4.47 -12.24 -11.30
CA PRO A 211 -5.69 -11.86 -10.61
C PRO A 211 -6.82 -11.82 -11.64
N SER A 212 -7.66 -12.85 -11.62
CA SER A 212 -8.83 -12.93 -12.48
C SER A 212 -9.80 -11.81 -12.08
N THR A 213 -10.07 -10.93 -13.04
CA THR A 213 -10.98 -9.80 -12.90
C THR A 213 -12.37 -10.32 -12.60
N ILE A 214 -12.81 -10.20 -11.35
CA ILE A 214 -14.18 -10.52 -10.96
C ILE A 214 -15.09 -9.50 -11.65
N LYS A 215 -15.84 -9.96 -12.66
CA LYS A 215 -16.85 -9.15 -13.33
C LYS A 215 -17.91 -8.73 -12.31
N ALA A 216 -17.94 -7.44 -12.01
CA ALA A 216 -18.98 -6.82 -11.19
C ALA A 216 -20.35 -7.04 -11.84
N THR A 217 -21.11 -8.00 -11.32
CA THR A 217 -22.49 -8.23 -11.73
C THR A 217 -23.35 -7.21 -10.98
N THR A 218 -23.78 -6.17 -11.69
CA THR A 218 -24.72 -5.18 -11.15
C THR A 218 -26.10 -5.82 -11.06
N THR A 219 -26.39 -6.51 -9.97
CA THR A 219 -27.71 -7.05 -9.69
C THR A 219 -28.52 -6.01 -8.93
N ARG A 220 -29.31 -5.25 -9.68
CA ARG A 220 -30.32 -4.34 -9.14
C ARG A 220 -31.45 -5.17 -8.52
N SER A 221 -31.35 -5.46 -7.22
CA SER A 221 -32.36 -6.26 -6.52
C SER A 221 -33.46 -5.38 -5.96
N ALA A 222 -34.69 -5.67 -6.39
CA ALA A 222 -35.90 -5.34 -5.65
C ALA A 222 -35.82 -5.91 -4.22
N ALA A 223 -36.49 -5.23 -3.28
CA ALA A 223 -36.55 -5.55 -1.86
C ALA A 223 -37.21 -6.92 -1.63
N SER A 224 -36.40 -7.97 -1.68
CA SER A 224 -36.71 -9.30 -1.19
C SER A 224 -35.89 -9.53 0.06
N SER A 225 -36.52 -10.02 1.13
CA SER A 225 -35.89 -10.33 2.41
C SER A 225 -34.71 -11.30 2.21
N LYS A 226 -33.49 -10.76 2.10
CA LYS A 226 -32.27 -11.57 2.05
C LYS A 226 -32.14 -12.33 3.36
N SER A 227 -31.86 -13.63 3.26
CA SER A 227 -31.53 -14.46 4.42
C SER A 227 -30.30 -13.89 5.15
N THR A 228 -30.29 -13.98 6.47
CA THR A 228 -29.21 -13.54 7.38
C THR A 228 -27.84 -14.15 7.03
N LYS A 229 -27.84 -15.29 6.34
CA LYS A 229 -26.65 -15.95 5.81
C LYS A 229 -26.04 -15.18 4.62
N ALA A 230 -26.86 -14.76 3.67
CA ALA A 230 -26.41 -13.99 2.50
C ALA A 230 -25.83 -12.62 2.92
N LEU A 231 -26.43 -11.97 3.92
CA LEU A 231 -25.92 -10.73 4.50
C LEU A 231 -24.48 -10.87 5.02
N LYS A 232 -24.17 -12.00 5.68
CA LYS A 232 -22.83 -12.26 6.23
C LYS A 232 -21.80 -12.41 5.12
N GLU A 233 -22.15 -13.20 4.11
CA GLU A 233 -21.28 -13.46 2.94
C GLU A 233 -21.02 -12.15 2.17
N ASP A 234 -22.05 -11.30 2.01
CA ASP A 234 -21.92 -9.99 1.36
C ASP A 234 -20.99 -9.04 2.13
N ILE A 235 -21.11 -8.97 3.46
CA ILE A 235 -20.22 -8.13 4.29
C ILE A 235 -18.80 -8.68 4.27
N GLN A 236 -18.62 -10.00 4.42
CA GLN A 236 -17.30 -10.63 4.43
C GLN A 236 -16.56 -10.40 3.11
N ALA A 237 -17.25 -10.56 1.98
CA ALA A 237 -16.68 -10.28 0.66
C ALA A 237 -16.28 -8.81 0.53
N ALA A 238 -17.15 -7.88 0.95
CA ALA A 238 -16.86 -6.45 0.89
C ALA A 238 -15.67 -6.05 1.79
N THR A 239 -15.57 -6.58 3.01
CA THR A 239 -14.44 -6.32 3.90
C THR A 239 -13.13 -6.88 3.36
N HIS A 240 -13.17 -8.06 2.73
CA HIS A 240 -12.00 -8.66 2.11
C HIS A 240 -11.53 -7.81 0.92
N GLU A 241 -12.45 -7.37 0.07
CA GLU A 241 -12.16 -6.51 -1.07
C GLU A 241 -11.61 -5.13 -0.63
N ILE A 242 -12.13 -4.55 0.45
CA ILE A 242 -11.55 -3.32 1.03
C ILE A 242 -10.12 -3.58 1.49
N ALA A 243 -9.89 -4.67 2.24
CA ALA A 243 -8.56 -4.99 2.76
C ALA A 243 -7.54 -5.20 1.63
N GLU A 244 -7.91 -5.93 0.57
CA GLU A 244 -7.08 -6.11 -0.62
C GLU A 244 -6.74 -4.77 -1.28
N LYS A 245 -7.72 -3.89 -1.49
CA LYS A 245 -7.45 -2.57 -2.09
C LYS A 245 -6.58 -1.69 -1.20
N LEU A 246 -6.73 -1.77 0.12
CA LEU A 246 -5.86 -1.07 1.08
C LEU A 246 -4.41 -1.58 1.02
N THR A 247 -4.18 -2.87 0.75
CA THR A 247 -2.82 -3.38 0.49
C THR A 247 -2.19 -2.76 -0.76
N GLY A 248 -2.98 -2.35 -1.75
CA GLY A 248 -2.48 -1.57 -2.89
C GLY A 248 -1.90 -0.21 -2.49
N PHE A 249 -2.48 0.45 -1.48
CA PHE A 249 -1.91 1.67 -0.91
C PHE A 249 -0.64 1.37 -0.12
N GLU A 250 -0.65 0.34 0.72
CA GLU A 250 0.52 -0.12 1.47
C GLU A 250 1.72 -0.34 0.54
N ASP A 251 1.51 -1.11 -0.54
CA ASP A 251 2.54 -1.48 -1.51
C ASP A 251 3.07 -0.25 -2.26
N ALA A 252 2.19 0.66 -2.72
CA ALA A 252 2.60 1.88 -3.42
C ALA A 252 3.50 2.78 -2.54
N TRP A 253 3.15 2.93 -1.27
CA TRP A 253 3.92 3.73 -0.31
C TRP A 253 5.20 3.01 0.15
N HIS A 254 5.17 1.69 0.27
CA HIS A 254 6.36 0.90 0.52
C HIS A 254 7.38 1.07 -0.62
N LEU A 255 6.94 0.92 -1.88
CA LEU A 255 7.78 1.15 -3.05
C LEU A 255 8.33 2.58 -3.10
N THR A 256 7.52 3.57 -2.72
CA THR A 256 7.98 4.97 -2.59
C THR A 256 9.10 5.10 -1.56
N SER A 257 8.97 4.48 -0.38
CA SER A 257 10.04 4.44 0.63
C SER A 257 11.32 3.79 0.12
N LEU A 258 11.21 2.74 -0.70
CA LEU A 258 12.37 2.10 -1.34
C LEU A 258 13.01 3.00 -2.39
N ALA A 259 12.21 3.69 -3.20
CA ALA A 259 12.68 4.67 -4.17
C ALA A 259 13.44 5.82 -3.49
N CYS A 260 12.94 6.34 -2.36
CA CYS A 260 13.66 7.32 -1.55
C CYS A 260 15.00 6.76 -1.02
N ALA A 261 15.04 5.50 -0.57
CA ALA A 261 16.26 4.86 -0.09
C ALA A 261 17.32 4.74 -1.19
N ASP A 262 16.90 4.37 -2.40
CA ASP A 262 17.79 4.25 -3.55
C ASP A 262 18.27 5.64 -4.01
N LEU A 263 17.38 6.65 -4.07
CA LEU A 263 17.77 8.04 -4.35
C LEU A 263 18.83 8.56 -3.37
N LEU A 264 18.64 8.33 -2.06
CA LEU A 264 19.62 8.74 -1.05
C LEU A 264 20.99 8.11 -1.30
N ARG A 265 21.04 6.80 -1.58
CA ARG A 265 22.30 6.10 -1.90
C ARG A 265 22.97 6.65 -3.15
N TYR A 266 22.19 7.03 -4.17
CA TYR A 266 22.72 7.65 -5.38
C TYR A 266 23.35 9.00 -5.09
N ILE A 267 22.69 9.83 -4.28
CA ILE A 267 23.20 11.15 -3.90
C ILE A 267 24.41 11.05 -2.97
N GLU A 268 24.41 10.12 -2.00
CA GLU A 268 25.59 9.83 -1.15
C GLU A 268 26.79 9.42 -2.01
N ARG A 269 26.58 8.59 -3.02
CA ARG A 269 27.63 8.22 -3.97
C ARG A 269 28.10 9.43 -4.79
N ALA A 270 27.18 10.29 -5.23
CA ALA A 270 27.54 11.51 -5.94
C ALA A 270 28.36 12.47 -5.06
N ASP A 271 28.02 12.59 -3.76
CA ASP A 271 28.75 13.40 -2.79
C ASP A 271 30.20 12.90 -2.60
N LEU A 272 30.38 11.60 -2.41
CA LEU A 272 31.71 10.97 -2.27
C LEU A 272 32.61 11.21 -3.50
N LEU A 273 32.01 11.39 -4.67
CA LEU A 273 32.72 11.55 -5.94
C LEU A 273 32.81 13.02 -6.37
N SER A 274 32.14 13.95 -5.67
CA SER A 274 32.14 15.39 -5.98
C SER A 274 33.56 16.00 -5.99
N ALA A 275 34.50 15.41 -5.26
CA ALA A 275 35.91 15.80 -5.25
C ALA A 275 36.67 15.46 -6.54
N MET A 276 36.12 14.60 -7.41
CA MET A 276 36.74 14.20 -8.68
C MET A 276 36.10 14.93 -9.87
N PRO A 277 36.86 15.79 -10.58
CA PRO A 277 36.34 16.55 -11.72
C PRO A 277 35.68 15.65 -12.78
N GLY A 278 34.49 16.03 -13.25
CA GLY A 278 33.77 15.34 -14.34
C GLY A 278 33.04 14.05 -13.93
N SER A 279 33.37 13.45 -12.79
CA SER A 279 32.69 12.23 -12.30
C SER A 279 31.31 12.52 -11.72
N PHE A 280 31.08 13.71 -11.18
CA PHE A 280 29.82 14.14 -10.60
C PHE A 280 28.64 14.04 -11.57
N HIS A 281 28.83 14.46 -12.83
CA HIS A 281 27.80 14.39 -13.88
C HIS A 281 27.40 12.97 -14.27
N ALA A 282 28.31 12.00 -14.14
CA ALA A 282 28.04 10.62 -14.51
C ALA A 282 27.08 9.92 -13.53
N TYR A 283 26.97 10.43 -12.29
CA TYR A 283 26.11 9.85 -11.24
C TYR A 283 24.83 10.64 -10.99
N ILE A 284 24.81 11.95 -11.23
CA ILE A 284 23.57 12.71 -11.42
C ILE A 284 23.20 12.64 -12.90
N ALA A 285 23.13 11.42 -13.44
CA ALA A 285 22.77 11.22 -14.82
C ALA A 285 21.34 11.73 -15.00
N ALA A 286 21.20 12.88 -15.66
CA ALA A 286 19.93 13.51 -15.99
C ALA A 286 18.95 12.51 -16.63
N ALA A 287 19.47 11.53 -17.38
CA ALA A 287 18.68 10.48 -18.02
C ALA A 287 17.86 9.64 -17.03
N GLU A 288 18.45 9.18 -15.92
CA GLU A 288 17.76 8.35 -14.91
C GLU A 288 16.79 9.23 -14.09
N ILE A 289 17.19 10.46 -13.77
CA ILE A 289 16.32 11.41 -13.06
C ILE A 289 15.07 11.73 -13.90
N GLN A 290 15.26 11.92 -15.21
CA GLN A 290 14.24 12.36 -16.14
C GLN A 290 13.37 11.21 -16.65
N SER A 291 13.89 9.97 -16.76
CA SER A 291 13.09 8.79 -17.11
C SER A 291 12.27 8.28 -15.95
N VAL A 292 12.81 8.29 -14.72
CA VAL A 292 12.19 7.65 -13.56
C VAL A 292 11.34 8.62 -12.75
N TYR A 293 11.92 9.73 -12.33
CA TYR A 293 11.28 10.59 -11.33
C TYR A 293 10.28 11.54 -11.95
N TYR A 294 10.43 11.92 -13.23
CA TYR A 294 9.49 12.83 -13.87
C TYR A 294 8.08 12.23 -14.05
N PRO A 295 7.92 11.00 -14.59
CA PRO A 295 6.60 10.33 -14.60
C PRO A 295 6.04 10.11 -13.20
N MET A 296 6.89 9.77 -12.23
CA MET A 296 6.49 9.62 -10.82
C MET A 296 5.96 10.93 -10.22
N VAL A 297 6.64 12.06 -10.46
CA VAL A 297 6.20 13.40 -10.03
C VAL A 297 4.83 13.73 -10.62
N GLN A 298 4.64 13.50 -11.93
CA GLN A 298 3.33 13.70 -12.56
C GLN A 298 2.26 12.81 -11.92
N CYS A 299 2.62 11.57 -11.58
CA CYS A 299 1.71 10.63 -10.98
C CYS A 299 1.29 11.04 -9.55
N MET A 300 2.26 11.44 -8.74
CA MET A 300 2.03 11.95 -7.39
C MET A 300 1.24 13.26 -7.40
N ASP A 301 1.51 14.17 -8.33
CA ASP A 301 0.75 15.42 -8.50
C ASP A 301 -0.69 15.16 -8.94
N GLY A 302 -0.92 14.20 -9.84
CA GLY A 302 -2.26 13.77 -10.22
C GLY A 302 -3.00 13.19 -9.03
N TYR A 303 -2.38 12.25 -8.33
CA TYR A 303 -2.93 11.60 -7.12
C TYR A 303 -3.24 12.61 -6.01
N ALA A 304 -2.35 13.55 -5.73
CA ALA A 304 -2.54 14.61 -4.74
C ALA A 304 -3.77 15.49 -5.03
N ARG A 305 -4.12 15.63 -6.32
CA ARG A 305 -5.31 16.37 -6.79
C ARG A 305 -6.55 15.48 -6.95
N GLY A 306 -6.48 14.20 -6.57
CA GLY A 306 -7.56 13.23 -6.74
C GLY A 306 -7.83 12.90 -8.20
N LYS A 307 -6.81 12.99 -9.07
CA LYS A 307 -6.90 12.64 -10.49
C LYS A 307 -6.12 11.34 -10.74
N SER A 308 -6.61 10.51 -11.64
CA SER A 308 -5.78 9.43 -12.20
C SER A 308 -4.82 10.04 -13.22
N CYS A 309 -3.66 9.42 -13.37
CA CYS A 309 -2.59 9.94 -14.21
C CYS A 309 -2.71 9.29 -15.58
N ALA A 310 -2.58 10.11 -16.62
CA ALA A 310 -2.79 9.71 -18.01
C ALA A 310 -1.55 9.06 -18.60
#